data_AF-A0A382N611-F1
#
_entry.id   AF-A0A382N611-F1
#
_cell.length_a   1.000
_cell.length_b   1.000
_cell.length_c   1.000
_cell.angle_alpha   90.00
_cell.angle_beta   90.00
_cell.angle_gamma   90.00
#
_symmetry.space_group_name_H-M   'P 1'
#
loop_
_entity.id
_entity.type
_entity.pdbx_description
1 polymer ?
#
loop_
_entity_poly.entity_id
_entity_poly.type
_entity_poly.pdbx_seq_one_letter_code
_entity_poly.pdbx_strand_id
1 'polypeptide(L)' 'MSADSSKRQKIFCDKQNFEYPMLSDEGKNILKSYDVWGTKKMYGREYEGIYRYTYVIDDK' A
#
# COMPACT_ATOMS: atom_id res chain seq x y z
N MET A 1 -2.00 -1.87 -3.46
CA MET A 1 -2.44 -1.93 -2.05
C MET A 1 -1.83 -0.76 -1.30
N SER A 2 -2.59 -0.12 -0.40
CA SER A 2 -2.10 0.96 0.47
C SER A 2 -2.77 0.85 1.85
N ALA A 3 -2.30 1.66 2.80
CA ALA A 3 -2.90 1.78 4.13
C ALA A 3 -4.10 2.74 4.20
N ASP A 4 -4.59 3.21 3.04
CA ASP A 4 -5.81 4.00 2.97
C ASP A 4 -7.04 3.15 3.24
N SER A 5 -8.11 3.79 3.72
CA SER A 5 -9.35 3.09 3.99
C SER A 5 -10.03 2.57 2.73
N SER A 6 -10.84 1.51 2.90
CA SER A 6 -11.59 0.89 1.81
C SER A 6 -12.43 1.91 1.03
N LYS A 7 -13.04 2.86 1.73
CA LYS A 7 -13.80 3.97 1.13
C LYS A 7 -12.94 4.87 0.25
N ARG A 8 -11.75 5.27 0.71
CA ARG A 8 -10.84 6.12 -0.06
C ARG A 8 -10.30 5.39 -1.28
N GLN A 9 -9.95 4.13 -1.12
CA GLN A 9 -9.50 3.27 -2.21
C GLN A 9 -10.58 3.08 -3.27
N LYS A 10 -11.83 2.86 -2.86
CA LYS A 10 -12.96 2.80 -3.79
C LYS A 10 -13.11 4.09 -4.59
N ILE A 11 -13.10 5.25 -3.92
CA ILE A 11 -13.20 6.56 -4.60
C ILE A 11 -12.06 6.74 -5.61
N PHE A 12 -10.83 6.35 -5.25
CA PHE A 12 -9.70 6.43 -6.17
C PHE A 12 -9.84 5.48 -7.36
N CYS A 13 -10.23 4.24 -7.12
CA CYS A 13 -10.48 3.23 -8.13
C CYS A 13 -11.54 3.70 -9.14
N ASP A 14 -12.66 4.21 -8.64
CA ASP A 14 -13.75 4.75 -9.46
C ASP A 14 -13.29 5.97 -10.27
N LYS A 15 -12.55 6.90 -9.62
CA LYS A 15 -12.06 8.12 -10.27
C LYS A 15 -11.02 7.84 -11.37
N GLN A 16 -10.21 6.79 -11.22
CA GLN A 16 -9.17 6.41 -12.18
C GLN A 16 -9.64 5.32 -13.16
N ASN A 17 -10.88 4.85 -13.02
CA ASN A 17 -11.52 3.87 -13.88
C ASN A 17 -10.68 2.58 -14.04
N PHE A 18 -10.17 2.06 -12.92
CA PHE A 18 -9.45 0.79 -12.94
C PHE A 18 -10.40 -0.39 -13.12
N GLU A 19 -9.99 -1.36 -13.93
CA GLU A 19 -10.76 -2.58 -14.23
C GLU A 19 -10.58 -3.68 -13.17
N TYR A 20 -9.69 -3.46 -12.20
CA TYR A 20 -9.38 -4.40 -11.13
C TYR A 20 -9.59 -3.76 -9.75
N PRO A 21 -9.94 -4.56 -8.73
CA PRO A 21 -10.09 -4.05 -7.37
C PRO A 21 -8.74 -3.60 -6.80
N MET A 22 -8.77 -2.56 -5.98
CA MET A 22 -7.62 -2.19 -5.16
C MET A 22 -7.79 -2.63 -3.71
N LEU A 23 -6.76 -3.27 -3.17
CA LEU A 23 -6.73 -3.75 -1.78
C LEU A 23 -6.39 -2.64 -0.79
N SER A 24 -7.15 -2.59 0.30
CA SER A 24 -7.02 -1.67 1.44
C SER A 24 -6.50 -2.41 2.67
N ASP A 25 -5.31 -2.05 3.16
CA ASP A 25 -4.67 -2.64 4.34
C ASP A 25 -4.47 -1.58 5.45
N GLU A 26 -5.57 -1.12 6.04
CA GLU A 26 -5.55 -0.10 7.11
C GLU A 26 -4.70 -0.53 8.32
N GLY A 27 -4.76 -1.83 8.64
CA GLY A 27 -4.01 -2.48 9.71
C GLY A 27 -2.51 -2.62 9.44
N LYS A 28 -2.09 -2.45 8.18
CA LYS A 28 -0.69 -2.59 7.71
C LYS A 28 -0.14 -4.01 7.93
N ASN A 29 -0.99 -5.00 8.09
CA ASN A 29 -0.56 -6.36 8.40
C ASN A 29 0.13 -7.00 7.20
N ILE A 30 -0.46 -6.81 6.02
CA ILE A 30 0.08 -7.32 4.76
C ILE A 30 1.29 -6.47 4.34
N LEU A 31 1.21 -5.15 4.51
CA LEU A 31 2.34 -4.26 4.23
C LEU A 31 3.58 -4.61 5.07
N LYS A 32 3.40 -5.04 6.32
CA LYS A 32 4.48 -5.56 7.15
C LYS A 32 4.94 -6.96 6.72
N SER A 33 4.02 -7.86 6.40
CA SER A 33 4.38 -9.24 6.01
C SER A 33 5.17 -9.30 4.71
N TYR A 34 5.01 -8.31 3.83
CA TYR A 34 5.78 -8.18 2.59
C TYR A 34 7.05 -7.31 2.74
N ASP A 35 7.41 -6.89 3.96
CA ASP A 35 8.55 -6.01 4.24
C ASP A 35 8.53 -4.68 3.45
N VAL A 36 7.33 -4.19 3.11
CA VAL A 36 7.16 -2.91 2.40
C VAL A 36 6.92 -1.73 3.34
N TRP A 37 6.82 -1.97 4.65
CA TRP A 37 6.63 -0.94 5.67
C TRP A 37 7.92 -0.75 6.47
N GLY A 38 8.42 0.49 6.56
CA GLY A 38 9.56 0.76 7.44
C GLY A 38 9.97 2.23 7.53
N THR A 39 11.08 2.47 8.23
CA THR A 39 11.56 3.81 8.61
C THR A 39 12.18 4.54 7.44
N LYS A 40 11.69 5.74 7.15
CA LYS A 40 12.22 6.68 6.16
C LYS A 40 12.74 7.93 6.86
N LYS A 41 13.90 8.41 6.40
CA LYS A 41 14.48 9.67 6.86
C LYS A 41 14.22 10.79 5.86
N MET A 42 13.51 11.82 6.29
CA MET A 42 13.24 13.02 5.49
C MET A 42 13.58 14.26 6.30
N TYR A 43 14.42 15.13 5.75
CA TYR A 43 14.84 16.39 6.38
C TYR A 43 15.30 16.22 7.84
N GLY A 44 16.11 15.17 8.09
CA GLY A 44 16.62 14.86 9.43
C GLY A 44 15.61 14.24 10.40
N ARG A 45 14.36 14.01 9.98
CA ARG A 45 13.31 13.39 10.78
C ARG A 45 13.01 11.98 10.27
N GLU A 46 12.72 11.07 11.20
CA GLU A 46 12.41 9.67 10.91
C GLU A 46 10.91 9.43 10.99
N TYR A 47 10.36 8.75 9.98
CA TYR A 47 8.95 8.45 9.85
C TYR A 47 8.76 7.05 9.30
N GLU A 48 7.77 6.33 9.82
CA GLU A 48 7.36 5.06 9.24
C GLU A 48 6.50 5.30 7.99
N GLY A 49 6.76 4.56 6.91
CA GLY A 49 5.97 4.68 5.70
C GLY A 49 6.10 3.53 4.72
N ILE A 50 5.20 3.53 3.75
CA ILE A 50 5.13 2.49 2.71
C ILE A 50 6.22 2.73 1.66
N TYR A 51 7.06 1.75 1.42
CA TYR A 51 7.94 1.67 0.26
C TYR A 51 7.20 1.16 -0.97
N ARG A 52 7.49 1.75 -2.13
CA ARG A 52 6.87 1.33 -3.38
C ARG A 52 7.60 0.10 -3.90
N TYR A 53 6.93 -1.05 -3.81
CA TYR A 53 7.39 -2.31 -4.36
C TYR A 53 6.33 -2.88 -5.31
N THR A 54 6.81 -3.71 -6.23
CA THR A 54 5.97 -4.53 -7.11
C THR A 54 6.48 -5.95 -7.00
N TYR A 55 5.58 -6.87 -6.67
CA TYR A 55 5.88 -8.29 -6.59
C TYR A 55 5.27 -8.98 -7.79
N VAL A 56 6.01 -9.95 -8.33
CA VAL A 56 5.49 -10.94 -9.28
C VAL A 56 5.43 -12.25 -8.52
N ILE A 57 4.24 -12.81 -8.40
CA ILE A 57 3.98 -14.06 -7.68
C ILE A 57 3.67 -15.11 -8.74
N ASP A 58 4.40 -16.22 -8.72
CA ASP A 58 4.12 -17.38 -9.56
C ASP A 58 3.03 -18.23 -8.88
N ASP A 59 2.31 -19.04 -9.66
CA ASP A 59 1.24 -19.91 -9.16
C ASP A 59 1.77 -21.12 -8.35
N LYS A 60 3.09 -21.25 -8.18
CA LYS A 60 3.77 -22.37 -7.52
C LYS A 60 4.17 -22.08 -6.08
#